data_AF-A0A486NJB9-F1
#
_entry.id   AF-A0A486NJB9-F1
#
_cell.length_a   1.000
_cell.length_b   1.000
_cell.length_c   1.000
_cell.angle_alpha   90.00
_cell.angle_beta   90.00
_cell.angle_gamma   90.00
#
_symmetry.space_group_name_H-M   'P 1'
#
loop_
_entity.id
_entity.type
_entity.pdbx_description
1 polymer ?
#
loop_
_entity_poly.entity_id
_entity_poly.type
_entity_poly.pdbx_seq_one_letter_code
_entity_poly.pdbx_strand_id
1 'polypeptide(L)'
;MTNKIICSNQEISEDFSLNILFNVPLGLLDPNHPAINQNLQKKILHDRYHKKLIADGLETGHFFYDQQGILRFQTKLPIHSFAGFIFEAFAVNTFNESIRSIGKKAFSWCTNRNQCRDDYIDQFKVIGTGFVSTRSIYPNFYSPQNNFDLQFIRKNIKQEIDEPATVLGTTRPAGIQVKAITGSEFEEIIEPIRIGKYSHVLTFLRHSDGVHSYNKCMDILNSMYRSGQLQLSEKDNIEKRIGHPEMFGIDQRDVDDYYRYILYWYSGRANSDQFIADGIGLEVKGYKYQNGLLIPDS
;
A
#
# COMPACT_ATOMS: atom_id res chain seq x y z
N MET A 1 44.25 7.41 11.19
CA MET A 1 44.66 6.70 9.96
C MET A 1 43.70 5.53 9.78
N THR A 2 42.86 5.55 8.75
CA THR A 2 42.01 4.40 8.41
C THR A 2 42.88 3.41 7.64
N ASN A 3 43.24 2.30 8.27
CA ASN A 3 43.90 1.19 7.59
C ASN A 3 42.94 0.66 6.52
N LYS A 4 43.14 1.07 5.27
CA LYS A 4 42.45 0.48 4.12
C LYS A 4 43.05 -0.89 3.89
N ILE A 5 42.29 -1.94 4.19
CA ILE A 5 42.64 -3.30 3.77
C ILE A 5 42.46 -3.34 2.26
N ILE A 6 43.54 -3.60 1.53
CA ILE A 6 43.53 -3.77 0.08
C ILE A 6 43.53 -5.28 -0.16
N CYS A 7 42.44 -5.83 -0.68
CA CYS A 7 42.35 -7.21 -1.16
C CYS A 7 42.30 -7.21 -2.69
N SER A 8 43.07 -8.11 -3.29
CA SER A 8 43.04 -8.39 -4.73
C SER A 8 41.85 -9.27 -5.10
N ASN A 9 41.41 -9.20 -6.36
CA ASN A 9 40.35 -10.07 -6.88
C ASN A 9 40.71 -11.55 -6.77
N GLN A 10 42.00 -11.88 -6.82
CA GLN A 10 42.48 -13.24 -6.68
C GLN A 10 42.30 -13.74 -5.24
N GLU A 11 42.71 -12.95 -4.23
CA GLU A 11 42.49 -13.25 -2.81
C GLU A 11 41.00 -13.39 -2.47
N ILE A 12 40.13 -12.55 -3.06
CA ILE A 12 38.67 -12.66 -2.92
C ILE A 12 38.15 -13.96 -3.54
N SER A 13 38.68 -14.38 -4.68
CA SER A 13 38.20 -15.59 -5.38
C SER A 13 38.66 -16.89 -4.73
N GLU A 14 39.84 -16.90 -4.12
CA GLU A 14 40.48 -18.08 -3.52
C GLU A 14 40.03 -18.34 -2.07
N ASP A 15 39.59 -17.30 -1.35
CA ASP A 15 39.01 -17.43 0.00
C ASP A 15 37.49 -17.48 -0.08
N PHE A 16 36.90 -18.66 0.15
CA PHE A 16 35.45 -18.86 0.16
C PHE A 16 34.70 -17.94 1.13
N SER A 17 35.26 -17.67 2.31
CA SER A 17 34.61 -16.81 3.31
C SER A 17 34.66 -15.34 2.89
N LEU A 18 35.76 -14.90 2.28
CA LEU A 18 35.88 -13.57 1.70
C LEU A 18 34.99 -13.42 0.46
N ASN A 19 34.96 -14.41 -0.41
CA ASN A 19 34.13 -14.48 -1.62
C ASN A 19 32.64 -14.27 -1.30
N ILE A 20 32.15 -14.91 -0.23
CA ILE A 20 30.78 -14.74 0.28
C ILE A 20 30.50 -13.27 0.67
N LEU A 21 31.47 -12.56 1.25
CA LEU A 21 31.31 -11.16 1.63
C LEU A 21 31.17 -10.21 0.41
N PHE A 22 31.72 -10.61 -0.75
CA PHE A 22 31.67 -9.81 -1.98
C PHE A 22 30.60 -10.25 -2.99
N ASN A 23 30.01 -11.43 -2.83
CA ASN A 23 28.95 -11.98 -3.68
C ASN A 23 27.55 -11.92 -3.04
N VAL A 24 27.35 -11.03 -2.07
CA VAL A 24 26.03 -10.76 -1.50
C VAL A 24 25.11 -10.19 -2.59
N PRO A 25 23.92 -10.79 -2.84
CA PRO A 25 22.94 -10.22 -3.75
C PRO A 25 22.66 -8.76 -3.41
N LEU A 26 22.67 -7.90 -4.43
CA LEU A 26 22.64 -6.45 -4.22
C LEU A 26 21.42 -6.01 -3.39
N GLY A 27 20.28 -6.65 -3.62
CA GLY A 27 19.05 -6.42 -2.86
C GLY A 27 19.12 -6.76 -1.38
N LEU A 28 20.14 -7.46 -0.87
CA LEU A 28 20.29 -7.74 0.57
C LEU A 28 21.07 -6.64 1.31
N LEU A 29 21.76 -5.74 0.61
CA LEU A 29 22.49 -4.63 1.24
C LEU A 29 21.51 -3.59 1.79
N ASP A 30 21.76 -3.06 3.00
CA ASP A 30 20.95 -1.99 3.58
C ASP A 30 21.12 -0.67 2.79
N PRO A 31 20.11 -0.22 2.02
CA PRO A 31 20.21 0.98 1.18
C PRO A 31 20.37 2.27 2.00
N ASN A 32 20.12 2.24 3.31
CA ASN A 32 20.22 3.39 4.20
C ASN A 32 21.56 3.45 4.94
N HIS A 33 22.47 2.51 4.70
CA HIS A 33 23.78 2.49 5.35
C HIS A 33 24.63 3.72 4.95
N PRO A 34 25.30 4.43 5.89
CA PRO A 34 26.02 5.69 5.61
C PRO A 34 27.11 5.61 4.54
N ALA A 35 27.68 4.42 4.32
CA ALA A 35 28.70 4.19 3.29
C ALA A 35 28.13 4.01 1.87
N ILE A 36 26.81 3.90 1.72
CA ILE A 36 26.16 3.70 0.42
C ILE A 36 25.82 5.05 -0.20
N ASN A 37 26.40 5.31 -1.37
CA ASN A 37 26.08 6.51 -2.15
C ASN A 37 24.73 6.36 -2.88
N GLN A 38 24.19 7.49 -3.36
CA GLN A 38 22.89 7.55 -4.03
C GLN A 38 22.77 6.62 -5.26
N ASN A 39 23.84 6.44 -6.03
CA ASN A 39 23.80 5.57 -7.22
C ASN A 39 23.72 4.09 -6.83
N LEU A 40 24.50 3.66 -5.84
CA LEU A 40 24.43 2.31 -5.32
C LEU A 40 23.09 2.05 -4.64
N GLN A 41 22.58 3.01 -3.87
CA GLN A 41 21.25 2.95 -3.27
C GLN A 41 20.17 2.70 -4.32
N LYS A 42 20.15 3.46 -5.44
CA LYS A 42 19.21 3.26 -6.54
C LYS A 42 19.27 1.86 -7.12
N LYS A 43 20.48 1.28 -7.28
CA LYS A 43 20.65 -0.08 -7.79
C LYS A 43 20.13 -1.13 -6.80
N ILE A 44 20.39 -0.96 -5.50
CA ILE A 44 19.85 -1.83 -4.44
C ILE A 44 18.32 -1.81 -4.46
N LEU A 45 17.72 -0.61 -4.47
CA LEU A 45 16.27 -0.46 -4.49
C LEU A 45 15.66 -1.04 -5.78
N HIS A 46 16.32 -0.87 -6.92
CA HIS A 46 15.89 -1.50 -8.17
C HIS A 46 15.89 -3.03 -8.07
N ASP A 47 16.97 -3.62 -7.56
CA ASP A 47 17.07 -5.08 -7.38
C ASP A 47 15.96 -5.62 -6.46
N ARG A 48 15.65 -4.90 -5.37
CA ARG A 48 14.58 -5.25 -4.42
C ARG A 48 13.17 -5.10 -5.01
N TYR A 49 12.88 -3.98 -5.65
CA TYR A 49 11.50 -3.53 -5.83
C TYR A 49 11.06 -3.42 -7.29
N HIS A 50 11.94 -3.53 -8.29
CA HIS A 50 11.54 -3.30 -9.68
C HIS A 50 10.47 -4.27 -10.16
N LYS A 51 10.67 -5.57 -9.96
CA LYS A 51 9.69 -6.60 -10.35
C LYS A 51 8.38 -6.44 -9.56
N LYS A 52 8.48 -6.08 -8.28
CA LYS A 52 7.33 -5.84 -7.41
C LYS A 52 6.49 -4.66 -7.90
N LEU A 53 7.12 -3.53 -8.21
CA LEU A 53 6.45 -2.35 -8.76
C LEU A 53 5.73 -2.67 -10.08
N ILE A 54 6.35 -3.49 -10.95
CA ILE A 54 5.70 -3.92 -12.19
C ILE A 54 4.45 -4.76 -11.89
N ALA A 55 4.54 -5.72 -10.98
CA ALA A 55 3.41 -6.56 -10.59
C ALA A 55 2.28 -5.73 -9.98
N ASP A 56 2.59 -4.86 -9.01
CA ASP A 56 1.63 -3.98 -8.34
C ASP A 56 1.00 -2.98 -9.35
N GLY A 57 1.78 -2.47 -10.29
CA GLY A 57 1.30 -1.58 -11.36
C GLY A 57 0.36 -2.27 -12.35
N LEU A 58 0.64 -3.53 -12.71
CA LEU A 58 -0.24 -4.33 -13.57
C LEU A 58 -1.57 -4.65 -12.86
N GLU A 59 -1.48 -5.04 -11.59
CA GLU A 59 -2.64 -5.42 -10.77
C GLU A 59 -3.62 -4.26 -10.57
N THR A 60 -3.07 -3.05 -10.36
CA THR A 60 -3.83 -1.80 -10.22
C THR A 60 -4.25 -1.19 -11.56
N GLY A 61 -3.88 -1.80 -12.69
CA GLY A 61 -4.23 -1.33 -14.03
C GLY A 61 -3.48 -0.07 -14.50
N HIS A 62 -2.45 0.36 -13.77
CA HIS A 62 -1.63 1.50 -14.15
C HIS A 62 -0.55 1.14 -15.17
N PHE A 63 -0.14 -0.14 -15.18
CA PHE A 63 0.81 -0.70 -16.14
C PHE A 63 0.08 -1.71 -17.03
N PHE A 64 0.54 -1.86 -18.28
CA PHE A 64 0.06 -2.91 -19.19
C PHE A 64 1.13 -3.23 -20.24
N TYR A 65 0.99 -4.36 -20.93
CA TYR A 65 1.81 -4.67 -22.10
C TYR A 65 1.06 -4.28 -23.38
N ASP A 66 1.69 -3.53 -24.26
CA ASP A 66 1.13 -3.23 -25.58
C ASP A 66 1.14 -4.45 -26.51
N GLN A 67 0.65 -4.27 -27.74
CA GLN A 67 0.60 -5.34 -28.75
C GLN A 67 1.98 -5.89 -29.13
N GLN A 68 3.06 -5.13 -28.86
CA GLN A 68 4.45 -5.51 -29.11
C GLN A 68 5.10 -6.15 -27.87
N GLY A 69 4.35 -6.34 -26.78
CA GLY A 69 4.86 -6.90 -25.53
C GLY A 69 5.74 -5.93 -24.74
N ILE A 70 5.66 -4.63 -25.00
CA ILE A 70 6.40 -3.60 -24.28
C ILE A 70 5.57 -3.12 -23.09
N LEU A 71 6.17 -3.08 -21.91
CA LEU A 71 5.54 -2.53 -20.71
C LEU A 71 5.30 -1.02 -20.87
N ARG A 72 4.06 -0.59 -20.75
CA ARG A 72 3.59 0.79 -20.81
C ARG A 72 3.00 1.23 -19.47
N PHE A 73 3.01 2.54 -19.28
CA PHE A 73 2.48 3.22 -18.10
C PHE A 73 1.39 4.18 -18.54
N GLN A 74 0.24 4.16 -17.86
CA GLN A 74 -0.91 4.98 -18.21
C GLN A 74 -1.54 5.58 -16.97
N THR A 75 -1.04 6.74 -16.57
CA THR A 75 -1.73 7.58 -15.59
C THR A 75 -1.36 9.05 -15.76
N LYS A 76 -2.34 9.93 -15.54
CA LYS A 76 -2.15 11.37 -15.33
C LYS A 76 -2.19 11.73 -13.84
N LEU A 77 -2.35 10.73 -12.98
CA LEU A 77 -2.50 10.96 -11.55
C LEU A 77 -1.20 11.47 -10.93
N PRO A 78 -1.29 12.38 -9.95
CA PRO A 78 -0.12 12.82 -9.22
C PRO A 78 0.50 11.66 -8.44
N ILE A 79 1.78 11.78 -8.15
CA ILE A 79 2.59 10.74 -7.49
C ILE A 79 1.97 10.18 -6.21
N HIS A 80 1.33 11.01 -5.38
CA HIS A 80 0.70 10.54 -4.14
C HIS A 80 -0.49 9.61 -4.41
N SER A 81 -1.30 9.90 -5.43
CA SER A 81 -2.42 9.04 -5.84
C SER A 81 -1.92 7.74 -6.45
N PHE A 82 -0.93 7.82 -7.34
CA PHE A 82 -0.30 6.63 -7.92
C PHE A 82 0.32 5.73 -6.84
N ALA A 83 1.09 6.31 -5.92
CA ALA A 83 1.67 5.58 -4.79
C ALA A 83 0.59 4.95 -3.90
N GLY A 84 -0.55 5.62 -3.71
CA GLY A 84 -1.72 5.05 -3.03
C GLY A 84 -2.15 3.71 -3.62
N PHE A 85 -2.37 3.65 -4.94
CA PHE A 85 -2.72 2.40 -5.63
C PHE A 85 -1.64 1.33 -5.49
N ILE A 86 -0.37 1.69 -5.64
CA ILE A 86 0.73 0.73 -5.43
C ILE A 86 0.74 0.20 -3.99
N PHE A 87 0.44 1.03 -2.99
CA PHE A 87 0.35 0.60 -1.61
C PHE A 87 -0.88 -0.28 -1.32
N GLU A 88 -1.98 -0.11 -2.05
CA GLU A 88 -3.10 -1.05 -2.00
C GLU A 88 -2.64 -2.46 -2.42
N ALA A 89 -1.97 -2.57 -3.58
CA ALA A 89 -1.46 -3.84 -4.09
C ALA A 89 -0.40 -4.44 -3.15
N PHE A 90 0.51 -3.61 -2.67
CA PHE A 90 1.48 -3.99 -1.64
C PHE A 90 0.81 -4.60 -0.41
N ALA A 91 -0.25 -3.97 0.11
CA ALA A 91 -0.96 -4.41 1.30
C ALA A 91 -1.68 -5.74 1.06
N VAL A 92 -2.38 -5.88 -0.09
CA VAL A 92 -3.05 -7.14 -0.47
C VAL A 92 -2.06 -8.29 -0.56
N ASN A 93 -0.93 -8.08 -1.25
CA ASN A 93 0.11 -9.09 -1.40
C ASN A 93 0.70 -9.47 -0.03
N THR A 94 1.09 -8.48 0.77
CA THR A 94 1.69 -8.70 2.09
C THR A 94 0.74 -9.44 3.04
N PHE A 95 -0.56 -9.11 3.02
CA PHE A 95 -1.54 -9.77 3.87
C PHE A 95 -1.82 -11.20 3.43
N ASN A 96 -1.87 -11.49 2.13
CA ASN A 96 -2.07 -12.84 1.62
C ASN A 96 -0.82 -13.73 1.81
N GLU A 97 0.38 -13.22 1.51
CA GLU A 97 1.65 -13.96 1.69
C GLU A 97 1.90 -14.36 3.15
N SER A 98 1.41 -13.53 4.09
CA SER A 98 1.56 -13.72 5.53
C SER A 98 0.21 -13.78 6.24
N ILE A 99 -0.73 -14.57 5.69
CA ILE A 99 -2.14 -14.60 6.15
C ILE A 99 -2.31 -14.97 7.62
N ARG A 100 -1.50 -15.89 8.16
CA ARG A 100 -1.56 -16.31 9.58
C ARG A 100 -0.87 -15.36 10.55
N SER A 101 -0.11 -14.38 10.08
CA SER A 101 0.62 -13.42 10.92
C SER A 101 0.13 -11.99 10.67
N ILE A 102 0.59 -11.34 9.59
CA ILE A 102 0.25 -9.95 9.26
C ILE A 102 -1.23 -9.87 8.84
N GLY A 103 -1.67 -10.74 7.93
CA GLY A 103 -3.06 -10.77 7.45
C GLY A 103 -4.07 -11.00 8.58
N LYS A 104 -3.75 -11.91 9.51
CA LYS A 104 -4.59 -12.21 10.69
C LYS A 104 -4.74 -11.02 11.62
N LYS A 105 -3.68 -10.24 11.84
CA LYS A 105 -3.73 -9.00 12.63
C LYS A 105 -4.59 -7.94 11.92
N ALA A 106 -4.38 -7.73 10.62
CA ALA A 106 -5.18 -6.81 9.82
C ALA A 106 -6.66 -7.19 9.79
N PHE A 107 -6.98 -8.48 9.63
CA PHE A 107 -8.34 -9.02 9.69
C PHE A 107 -9.00 -8.78 11.05
N SER A 108 -8.29 -9.11 12.14
CA SER A 108 -8.80 -8.96 13.49
C SER A 108 -9.11 -7.50 13.79
N TRP A 109 -8.18 -6.61 13.40
CA TRP A 109 -8.32 -5.17 13.50
C TRP A 109 -9.53 -4.65 12.72
N CYS A 110 -9.60 -4.86 11.39
CA CYS A 110 -10.66 -4.26 10.58
C CYS A 110 -12.06 -4.84 10.85
N THR A 111 -12.12 -6.01 11.50
CA THR A 111 -13.38 -6.63 11.87
C THR A 111 -13.77 -6.46 13.35
N ASN A 112 -12.99 -5.70 14.13
CA ASN A 112 -13.18 -5.52 15.58
C ASN A 112 -13.19 -6.84 16.38
N ARG A 113 -12.39 -7.83 15.95
CA ARG A 113 -12.18 -9.08 16.69
C ARG A 113 -10.91 -8.94 17.54
N ASN A 114 -10.99 -9.27 18.82
CA ASN A 114 -9.82 -9.26 19.71
C ASN A 114 -8.81 -10.35 19.36
N GLN A 115 -9.30 -11.49 18.87
CA GLN A 115 -8.49 -12.62 18.46
C GLN A 115 -9.12 -13.31 17.25
N CYS A 116 -8.27 -13.89 16.42
CA CYS A 116 -8.64 -14.73 15.30
C CYS A 116 -7.79 -16.00 15.35
N ARG A 117 -8.41 -17.16 15.17
CA ARG A 117 -7.71 -18.44 15.11
C ARG A 117 -7.19 -18.69 13.70
N ASP A 118 -6.11 -19.45 13.59
CA ASP A 118 -5.47 -19.73 12.29
C ASP A 118 -6.42 -20.47 11.33
N ASP A 119 -7.15 -21.47 11.81
CA ASP A 119 -8.15 -22.21 11.05
C ASP A 119 -9.33 -21.35 10.54
N TYR A 120 -9.60 -20.23 11.20
CA TYR A 120 -10.62 -19.29 10.78
C TYR A 120 -10.10 -18.34 9.70
N ILE A 121 -8.90 -17.78 9.86
CA ILE A 121 -8.33 -16.84 8.87
C ILE A 121 -7.92 -17.56 7.58
N ASP A 122 -7.54 -18.84 7.65
CA ASP A 122 -7.18 -19.64 6.47
C ASP A 122 -8.34 -19.79 5.45
N GLN A 123 -9.58 -19.50 5.86
CA GLN A 123 -10.74 -19.50 4.99
C GLN A 123 -10.86 -18.22 4.14
N PHE A 124 -10.13 -17.17 4.50
CA PHE A 124 -10.21 -15.87 3.87
C PHE A 124 -9.01 -15.61 2.96
N LYS A 125 -9.26 -14.76 1.97
CA LYS A 125 -8.24 -14.12 1.14
C LYS A 125 -8.52 -12.63 1.05
N VAL A 126 -7.47 -11.83 0.90
CA VAL A 126 -7.58 -10.39 0.71
C VAL A 126 -7.66 -10.08 -0.78
N ILE A 127 -8.54 -9.16 -1.14
CA ILE A 127 -8.66 -8.62 -2.50
C ILE A 127 -8.59 -7.09 -2.46
N GLY A 128 -8.06 -6.49 -3.52
CA GLY A 128 -8.20 -5.06 -3.79
C GLY A 128 -9.47 -4.79 -4.59
N THR A 129 -10.36 -3.92 -4.12
CA THR A 129 -11.68 -3.67 -4.72
C THR A 129 -11.58 -2.98 -6.09
N GLY A 130 -10.49 -2.25 -6.34
CA GLY A 130 -10.19 -1.60 -7.62
C GLY A 130 -9.31 -2.42 -8.57
N PHE A 131 -8.92 -3.65 -8.22
CA PHE A 131 -7.92 -4.38 -9.00
C PHE A 131 -8.47 -5.02 -10.26
N VAL A 132 -7.60 -5.16 -11.26
CA VAL A 132 -7.89 -5.86 -12.52
C VAL A 132 -8.27 -7.32 -12.27
N SER A 133 -7.54 -8.01 -11.37
CA SER A 133 -7.85 -9.40 -11.03
C SER A 133 -9.23 -9.51 -10.36
N THR A 134 -9.57 -8.61 -9.44
CA THR A 134 -10.89 -8.58 -8.78
C THR A 134 -12.00 -8.40 -9.79
N ARG A 135 -11.85 -7.52 -10.78
CA ARG A 135 -12.83 -7.37 -11.87
C ARG A 135 -13.09 -8.67 -12.62
N SER A 136 -12.04 -9.46 -12.85
CA SER A 136 -12.13 -10.71 -13.63
C SER A 136 -12.57 -11.93 -12.81
N ILE A 137 -12.11 -12.06 -11.57
CA ILE A 137 -12.29 -13.27 -10.75
C ILE A 137 -13.43 -13.09 -9.74
N TYR A 138 -13.60 -11.88 -9.19
CA TYR A 138 -14.60 -11.56 -8.15
C TYR A 138 -15.42 -10.32 -8.56
N PRO A 139 -16.13 -10.34 -9.71
CA PRO A 139 -16.77 -9.16 -10.28
C PRO A 139 -17.77 -8.48 -9.33
N ASN A 140 -18.43 -9.25 -8.45
CA ASN A 140 -19.36 -8.72 -7.44
C ASN A 140 -18.67 -7.89 -6.34
N PHE A 141 -17.34 -8.01 -6.20
CA PHE A 141 -16.53 -7.24 -5.27
C PHE A 141 -15.70 -6.16 -5.96
N TYR A 142 -15.72 -6.10 -7.30
CA TYR A 142 -15.08 -5.03 -8.04
C TYR A 142 -15.88 -3.75 -7.89
N SER A 143 -15.35 -2.85 -7.08
CA SER A 143 -15.97 -1.58 -6.76
C SER A 143 -14.85 -0.56 -6.54
N PRO A 144 -14.29 -0.02 -7.63
CA PRO A 144 -13.22 0.98 -7.53
C PRO A 144 -13.69 2.26 -6.85
N GLN A 145 -15.01 2.45 -6.67
CA GLN A 145 -15.69 3.57 -6.01
C GLN A 145 -16.12 3.29 -4.57
N ASN A 146 -15.68 2.15 -4.01
CA ASN A 146 -16.05 1.76 -2.66
C ASN A 146 -15.28 2.56 -1.61
N ASN A 147 -15.79 2.58 -0.39
CA ASN A 147 -15.09 3.14 0.77
C ASN A 147 -14.04 2.19 1.36
N PHE A 148 -13.75 1.09 0.66
CA PHE A 148 -12.75 0.10 1.03
C PHE A 148 -11.89 -0.15 -0.20
N ASP A 149 -10.59 0.00 -0.05
CA ASP A 149 -9.63 -0.43 -1.08
C ASP A 149 -9.35 -1.93 -0.93
N LEU A 150 -9.37 -2.44 0.32
CA LEU A 150 -9.11 -3.84 0.64
C LEU A 150 -10.30 -4.50 1.35
N GLN A 151 -10.60 -5.73 0.97
CA GLN A 151 -11.59 -6.57 1.66
C GLN A 151 -11.09 -8.01 1.83
N PHE A 152 -11.44 -8.62 2.96
CA PHE A 152 -11.29 -10.06 3.17
C PHE A 152 -12.55 -10.75 2.69
N ILE A 153 -12.41 -11.76 1.84
CA ILE A 153 -13.53 -12.55 1.35
C ILE A 153 -13.28 -14.04 1.54
N ARG A 154 -14.34 -14.82 1.67
CA ARG A 154 -14.28 -16.28 1.74
C ARG A 154 -15.40 -16.90 0.92
N LYS A 155 -15.22 -18.15 0.52
CA LYS A 155 -16.29 -18.93 -0.12
C LYS A 155 -17.25 -19.47 0.94
N ASN A 156 -18.53 -19.11 0.83
CA ASN A 156 -19.59 -19.75 1.59
C ASN A 156 -19.91 -21.11 0.98
N ILE A 157 -19.48 -22.19 1.63
CA ILE A 157 -19.62 -23.56 1.12
C ILE A 157 -21.09 -23.96 0.91
N LYS A 158 -22.03 -23.41 1.69
CA LYS A 158 -23.45 -23.77 1.59
C LYS A 158 -24.16 -23.15 0.38
N GLN A 159 -23.74 -21.97 -0.02
CA GLN A 159 -24.36 -21.18 -1.10
C GLN A 159 -23.50 -21.13 -2.36
N GLU A 160 -22.27 -21.66 -2.29
CA GLU A 160 -21.24 -21.59 -3.33
C GLU A 160 -20.91 -20.17 -3.82
N ILE A 161 -21.24 -19.15 -3.03
CA ILE A 161 -20.93 -17.74 -3.30
C ILE A 161 -19.78 -17.25 -2.42
N ASP A 162 -19.01 -16.29 -2.91
CA ASP A 162 -18.07 -15.54 -2.09
C ASP A 162 -18.81 -14.51 -1.24
N GLU A 163 -18.42 -14.36 0.02
CA GLU A 163 -18.97 -13.38 0.96
C GLU A 163 -17.85 -12.57 1.63
N PRO A 164 -18.09 -11.28 1.94
CA PRO A 164 -17.11 -10.45 2.65
C PRO A 164 -17.05 -10.82 4.14
N ALA A 165 -15.90 -10.61 4.74
CA ALA A 165 -15.78 -10.55 6.19
C ALA A 165 -16.66 -9.42 6.74
N THR A 166 -17.28 -9.65 7.89
CA THR A 166 -18.11 -8.65 8.57
C THR A 166 -17.49 -8.18 9.87
N VAL A 167 -17.87 -6.97 10.27
CA VAL A 167 -17.58 -6.45 11.62
C VAL A 167 -18.31 -7.33 12.65
N LEU A 168 -17.58 -7.76 13.68
CA LEU A 168 -18.07 -8.66 14.72
C LEU A 168 -19.42 -8.20 15.30
N GLY A 169 -20.38 -9.11 15.35
CA GLY A 169 -21.73 -8.84 15.86
C GLY A 169 -22.63 -8.08 14.87
N THR A 170 -22.22 -7.90 13.61
CA THR A 170 -23.01 -7.20 12.59
C THR A 170 -22.99 -7.93 11.24
N THR A 171 -23.87 -7.52 10.33
CA THR A 171 -23.89 -7.93 8.92
C THR A 171 -23.13 -6.95 8.01
N ARG A 172 -22.52 -5.89 8.57
CA ARG A 172 -21.82 -4.88 7.79
C ARG A 172 -20.47 -5.42 7.32
N PRO A 173 -20.14 -5.32 6.02
CA PRO A 173 -18.82 -5.67 5.52
C PRO A 173 -17.73 -4.89 6.26
N ALA A 174 -16.61 -5.57 6.50
CA ALA A 174 -15.38 -4.99 7.02
C ALA A 174 -14.39 -4.83 5.88
N GLY A 175 -13.67 -3.72 5.89
CA GLY A 175 -12.66 -3.41 4.88
C GLY A 175 -11.72 -2.32 5.36
N ILE A 176 -10.66 -2.11 4.58
CA ILE A 176 -9.59 -1.16 4.90
C ILE A 176 -9.50 -0.17 3.75
N GLN A 177 -9.50 1.12 4.07
CA GLN A 177 -9.08 2.17 3.16
C GLN A 177 -7.59 2.41 3.34
N VAL A 178 -6.82 2.44 2.27
CA VAL A 178 -5.40 2.74 2.26
C VAL A 178 -5.18 4.22 1.99
N LYS A 179 -4.23 4.83 2.70
CA LYS A 179 -3.83 6.22 2.51
C LYS A 179 -2.31 6.36 2.47
N ALA A 180 -1.81 6.89 1.36
CA ALA A 180 -0.41 7.25 1.15
C ALA A 180 -0.29 8.79 1.07
N ILE A 181 -0.59 9.46 2.17
CA ILE A 181 -0.57 10.93 2.28
C ILE A 181 0.38 11.38 3.39
N THR A 182 0.90 12.59 3.26
CA THR A 182 1.76 13.25 4.26
C THR A 182 1.28 14.68 4.51
N GLY A 183 -0.04 14.86 4.51
CA GLY A 183 -0.74 16.12 4.76
C GLY A 183 -2.25 15.94 4.68
N SER A 184 -2.99 16.89 5.24
CA SER A 184 -4.47 16.88 5.28
C SER A 184 -5.05 15.64 5.98
N GLU A 185 -4.40 15.19 7.05
CA GLU A 185 -4.81 14.02 7.83
C GLU A 185 -6.22 14.18 8.41
N PHE A 186 -6.60 15.41 8.76
CA PHE A 186 -7.94 15.69 9.24
C PHE A 186 -8.98 15.40 8.15
N GLU A 187 -8.83 16.00 6.98
CA GLU A 187 -9.81 15.93 5.89
C GLU A 187 -9.83 14.57 5.18
N GLU A 188 -8.68 13.91 5.04
CA GLU A 188 -8.56 12.67 4.27
C GLU A 188 -8.66 11.40 5.11
N ILE A 189 -8.48 11.48 6.45
CA ILE A 189 -8.49 10.32 7.35
C ILE A 189 -9.48 10.49 8.50
N ILE A 190 -9.28 11.48 9.36
CA ILE A 190 -10.04 11.60 10.62
C ILE A 190 -11.51 11.88 10.35
N GLU A 191 -11.80 12.91 9.54
CA GLU A 191 -13.17 13.33 9.26
C GLU A 191 -13.96 12.24 8.54
N PRO A 192 -13.43 11.57 7.50
CA PRO A 192 -14.09 10.43 6.89
C PRO A 192 -14.41 9.27 7.85
N ILE A 193 -13.57 9.00 8.85
CA ILE A 193 -13.90 8.00 9.89
C ILE A 193 -15.02 8.54 10.79
N ARG A 194 -14.93 9.80 11.21
CA ARG A 194 -15.91 10.45 12.10
C ARG A 194 -17.32 10.45 11.51
N ILE A 195 -17.46 10.77 10.22
CA ILE A 195 -18.76 10.76 9.52
C ILE A 195 -19.19 9.37 9.04
N GLY A 196 -18.42 8.33 9.33
CA GLY A 196 -18.73 6.94 8.99
C GLY A 196 -18.50 6.56 7.52
N LYS A 197 -17.79 7.38 6.74
CA LYS A 197 -17.38 7.06 5.37
C LYS A 197 -16.41 5.88 5.35
N TYR A 198 -15.35 5.93 6.16
CA TYR A 198 -14.38 4.84 6.25
C TYR A 198 -14.57 4.04 7.55
N SER A 199 -14.50 2.71 7.44
CA SER A 199 -14.56 1.86 8.63
C SER A 199 -13.21 1.81 9.36
N HIS A 200 -12.13 1.67 8.60
CA HIS A 200 -10.74 1.60 9.07
C HIS A 200 -9.84 2.19 7.99
N VAL A 201 -8.79 2.90 8.40
CA VAL A 201 -7.81 3.52 7.48
C VAL A 201 -6.41 3.05 7.84
N LEU A 202 -5.70 2.50 6.86
CA LEU A 202 -4.29 2.14 6.96
C LEU A 202 -3.44 3.21 6.27
N THR A 203 -2.61 3.89 7.06
CA THR A 203 -1.67 4.90 6.56
C THR A 203 -0.28 4.29 6.36
N PHE A 204 0.45 4.68 5.32
CA PHE A 204 1.77 4.10 5.01
C PHE A 204 2.96 5.05 5.11
N LEU A 205 2.76 6.36 5.02
CA LEU A 205 3.87 7.28 4.80
C LEU A 205 4.33 8.01 6.06
N ARG A 206 5.61 8.36 6.07
CA ARG A 206 6.18 9.37 6.97
C ARG A 206 6.31 10.71 6.26
N HIS A 207 6.11 11.76 7.03
CA HIS A 207 6.38 13.14 6.61
C HIS A 207 7.89 13.36 6.46
N SER A 208 8.26 14.50 5.88
CA SER A 208 9.67 14.90 5.72
C SER A 208 10.42 15.07 7.04
N ASP A 209 9.72 15.30 8.14
CA ASP A 209 10.26 15.33 9.51
C ASP A 209 10.45 13.95 10.14
N GLY A 210 10.13 12.87 9.40
CA GLY A 210 10.23 11.48 9.86
C GLY A 210 9.03 10.99 10.68
N VAL A 211 8.04 11.83 10.95
CA VAL A 211 6.85 11.44 11.72
C VAL A 211 5.84 10.75 10.80
N HIS A 212 5.35 9.58 11.22
CA HIS A 212 4.33 8.83 10.45
C HIS A 212 2.97 9.54 10.46
N SER A 213 2.20 9.48 9.35
CA SER A 213 0.90 10.15 9.24
C SER A 213 -0.10 9.68 10.32
N TYR A 214 -0.02 8.41 10.73
CA TYR A 214 -0.71 7.89 11.93
C TYR A 214 -0.45 8.76 13.17
N ASN A 215 0.81 9.08 13.49
CA ASN A 215 1.15 9.87 14.67
C ASN A 215 0.63 11.31 14.53
N LYS A 216 0.68 11.90 13.33
CA LYS A 216 0.02 13.19 13.07
C LYS A 216 -1.48 13.12 13.31
N CYS A 217 -2.16 12.04 12.91
CA CYS A 217 -3.57 11.84 13.24
C CYS A 217 -3.79 11.80 14.76
N MET A 218 -2.95 11.09 15.51
CA MET A 218 -3.07 11.03 16.97
C MET A 218 -2.89 12.41 17.62
N ASP A 219 -1.94 13.22 17.13
CA ASP A 219 -1.73 14.59 17.62
C ASP A 219 -2.95 15.48 17.36
N ILE A 220 -3.55 15.38 16.17
CA ILE A 220 -4.78 16.11 15.82
C ILE A 220 -5.93 15.69 16.74
N LEU A 221 -6.17 14.39 16.92
CA LEU A 221 -7.24 13.87 17.78
C LEU A 221 -7.06 14.30 19.24
N ASN A 222 -5.83 14.29 19.75
CA ASN A 222 -5.52 14.80 21.09
C ASN A 222 -5.81 16.30 21.23
N SER A 223 -5.49 17.11 20.21
CA SER A 223 -5.80 18.54 20.18
C SER A 223 -7.31 18.79 20.16
N MET A 224 -8.05 18.06 19.32
CA MET A 224 -9.51 18.16 19.23
C MET A 224 -10.20 17.78 20.55
N TYR A 225 -9.71 16.74 21.23
CA TYR A 225 -10.22 16.36 22.55
C TYR A 225 -9.95 17.43 23.60
N ARG A 226 -8.72 17.93 23.69
CA ARG A 226 -8.34 18.99 24.65
C ARG A 226 -9.11 20.29 24.43
N SER A 227 -9.48 20.59 23.18
CA SER A 227 -10.28 21.76 22.83
C SER A 227 -11.80 21.53 22.96
N GLY A 228 -12.25 20.35 23.38
CA GLY A 228 -13.67 20.03 23.56
C GLY A 228 -14.44 19.75 22.26
N GLN A 229 -13.75 19.60 21.13
CA GLN A 229 -14.37 19.28 19.83
C GLN A 229 -14.76 17.81 19.71
N LEU A 230 -14.19 16.93 20.54
CA LEU A 230 -14.49 15.49 20.59
C LEU A 230 -14.72 15.04 22.03
N GLN A 231 -15.63 14.09 22.22
CA GLN A 231 -15.72 13.35 23.48
C GLN A 231 -14.67 12.24 23.53
N LEU A 232 -14.31 11.77 24.73
CA LEU A 232 -13.30 10.70 24.90
C LEU A 232 -13.72 9.42 24.16
N SER A 233 -14.99 9.02 24.25
CA SER A 233 -15.51 7.83 23.57
C SER A 233 -15.41 7.94 22.05
N GLU A 234 -15.63 9.14 21.49
CA GLU A 234 -15.50 9.41 20.06
C GLU A 234 -14.03 9.37 19.63
N LYS A 235 -13.15 10.00 20.40
CA LYS A 235 -11.69 9.96 20.21
C LYS A 235 -11.20 8.51 20.17
N ASP A 236 -11.45 7.72 21.22
CA ASP A 236 -11.02 6.32 21.31
C ASP A 236 -11.58 5.47 20.16
N ASN A 237 -12.80 5.81 19.72
CA ASN A 237 -13.45 5.15 18.60
C ASN A 237 -12.78 5.47 17.25
N ILE A 238 -12.28 6.69 17.05
CA ILE A 238 -11.53 7.06 15.84
C ILE A 238 -10.11 6.47 15.92
N GLU A 239 -9.42 6.59 17.05
CA GLU A 239 -8.03 6.11 17.22
C GLU A 239 -7.89 4.63 16.87
N LYS A 240 -8.80 3.77 17.36
CA LYS A 240 -8.75 2.33 17.07
C LYS A 240 -8.96 1.98 15.59
N ARG A 241 -9.44 2.91 14.77
CA ARG A 241 -9.73 2.73 13.33
C ARG A 241 -8.62 3.24 12.43
N ILE A 242 -7.59 3.89 12.96
CA ILE A 242 -6.43 4.33 12.18
C ILE A 242 -5.28 3.36 12.48
N GLY A 243 -4.71 2.77 11.43
CA GLY A 243 -3.61 1.82 11.49
C GLY A 243 -2.37 2.33 10.77
N HIS A 244 -1.24 1.71 11.07
CA HIS A 244 0.06 1.91 10.42
C HIS A 244 0.77 0.55 10.26
N PRO A 245 1.80 0.42 9.41
CA PRO A 245 2.37 -0.86 9.03
C PRO A 245 2.92 -1.68 10.22
N GLU A 246 3.61 -1.01 11.15
CA GLU A 246 4.25 -1.66 12.30
C GLU A 246 3.23 -2.32 13.25
N MET A 247 2.01 -1.79 13.35
CA MET A 247 0.91 -2.42 14.11
C MET A 247 0.63 -3.86 13.64
N PHE A 248 0.88 -4.16 12.37
CA PHE A 248 0.66 -5.48 11.78
C PHE A 248 1.94 -6.30 11.68
N GLY A 249 3.10 -5.72 11.97
CA GLY A 249 4.42 -6.35 11.84
C GLY A 249 5.07 -6.15 10.47
N ILE A 250 4.69 -5.10 9.75
CA ILE A 250 5.39 -4.65 8.54
C ILE A 250 6.42 -3.60 8.98
N ASP A 251 7.70 -3.78 8.63
CA ASP A 251 8.75 -2.81 8.95
C ASP A 251 8.53 -1.53 8.14
N GLN A 252 8.43 -0.39 8.83
CA GLN A 252 8.24 0.89 8.18
C GLN A 252 9.42 1.26 7.26
N ARG A 253 10.63 0.75 7.52
CA ARG A 253 11.79 0.98 6.65
C ARG A 253 11.60 0.37 5.27
N ASP A 254 10.99 -0.82 5.19
CA ASP A 254 10.70 -1.46 3.91
C ASP A 254 9.66 -0.66 3.11
N VAL A 255 8.69 -0.06 3.81
CA VAL A 255 7.69 0.83 3.22
C VAL A 255 8.33 2.12 2.71
N ASP A 256 9.19 2.75 3.53
CA ASP A 256 9.90 3.98 3.19
C ASP A 256 10.85 3.77 1.99
N ASP A 257 11.58 2.65 1.97
CA ASP A 257 12.46 2.25 0.86
C ASP A 257 11.67 1.97 -0.42
N TYR A 258 10.52 1.28 -0.30
CA TYR A 258 9.67 1.04 -1.46
C TYR A 258 9.06 2.34 -2.00
N TYR A 259 8.60 3.24 -1.13
CA TYR A 259 8.13 4.56 -1.54
C TYR A 259 9.22 5.35 -2.26
N ARG A 260 10.45 5.35 -1.73
CA ARG A 260 11.60 6.01 -2.38
C ARG A 260 11.85 5.44 -3.78
N TYR A 261 11.71 4.13 -3.93
CA TYR A 261 11.82 3.50 -5.25
C TYR A 261 10.68 3.89 -6.19
N ILE A 262 9.43 3.96 -5.71
CA ILE A 262 8.28 4.45 -6.48
C ILE A 262 8.53 5.89 -6.96
N LEU A 263 8.99 6.78 -6.07
CA LEU A 263 9.36 8.16 -6.41
C LEU A 263 10.45 8.22 -7.49
N TYR A 264 11.52 7.43 -7.31
CA TYR A 264 12.61 7.36 -8.29
C TYR A 264 12.14 6.87 -9.65
N TRP A 265 11.35 5.78 -9.67
CA TRP A 265 10.82 5.22 -10.89
C TRP A 265 9.87 6.18 -11.59
N TYR A 266 8.94 6.78 -10.85
CA TYR A 266 7.98 7.74 -11.40
C TYR A 266 8.69 8.99 -11.94
N SER A 267 9.63 9.59 -11.20
CA SER A 267 10.39 10.75 -11.69
C SER A 267 11.35 10.44 -12.84
N GLY A 268 11.88 9.22 -12.92
CA GLY A 268 12.83 8.82 -13.96
C GLY A 268 12.21 8.24 -15.22
N ARG A 269 11.00 7.66 -15.15
CA ARG A 269 10.30 7.04 -16.29
C ARG A 269 8.96 7.67 -16.66
N ALA A 270 8.33 8.46 -15.78
CA ALA A 270 7.14 9.24 -16.14
C ALA A 270 7.49 10.57 -16.84
N ASN A 271 8.77 10.92 -16.96
CA ASN A 271 9.20 12.09 -17.72
C ASN A 271 9.32 11.75 -19.23
N SER A 272 8.29 12.17 -19.95
CA SER A 272 8.25 12.71 -21.34
C SER A 272 8.63 11.90 -22.59
N ASP A 273 9.04 10.62 -22.53
CA ASP A 273 9.33 9.86 -23.78
C ASP A 273 8.69 8.46 -23.91
N GLN A 274 7.87 8.02 -22.96
CA GLN A 274 7.06 6.81 -23.13
C GLN A 274 5.60 7.20 -23.25
N PHE A 275 5.15 7.32 -24.50
CA PHE A 275 3.77 7.47 -24.95
C PHE A 275 2.74 7.24 -23.84
N ILE A 276 2.33 8.33 -23.18
CA ILE A 276 1.10 8.36 -22.39
C ILE A 276 0.01 8.17 -23.44
N ALA A 277 -0.41 6.92 -23.69
CA ALA A 277 -1.57 6.67 -24.52
C ALA A 277 -2.73 7.39 -23.84
N ASP A 278 -3.38 8.29 -24.58
CA ASP A 278 -4.57 8.98 -24.10
C ASP A 278 -5.50 7.95 -23.45
N GLY A 279 -5.65 8.08 -22.14
CA GLY A 279 -6.42 7.18 -21.28
C GLY A 279 -7.92 7.31 -21.51
N ILE A 280 -8.35 7.29 -22.76
CA ILE A 280 -9.75 7.35 -23.16
C ILE A 280 -10.31 5.95 -22.98
N GLY A 281 -10.76 5.63 -21.76
CA GLY A 281 -11.58 4.44 -21.51
C GLY A 281 -11.71 3.98 -20.06
N LEU A 282 -10.74 4.25 -19.19
CA LEU A 282 -10.77 3.82 -17.78
C LEU A 282 -10.35 4.93 -16.80
N GLU A 283 -10.09 6.15 -17.30
CA GLU A 283 -9.99 7.39 -16.51
C GLU A 283 -11.29 7.56 -15.71
N VAL A 284 -11.31 7.06 -14.48
CA VAL A 284 -11.73 7.77 -13.26
C VAL A 284 -12.78 8.88 -13.50
N LYS A 285 -13.92 8.57 -14.14
CA LYS A 285 -15.07 9.49 -14.22
C LYS A 285 -15.81 9.60 -12.88
N GLY A 286 -15.14 9.31 -11.77
CA GLY A 286 -15.79 9.11 -10.49
C GLY A 286 -14.99 9.46 -9.25
N TYR A 287 -13.77 9.99 -9.30
CA TYR A 287 -13.13 10.44 -8.05
C TYR A 287 -12.64 11.87 -8.05
N LYS A 288 -13.31 12.63 -7.16
CA LYS A 288 -12.81 13.71 -6.30
C LYS A 288 -13.25 15.15 -6.56
N TYR A 289 -14.21 15.47 -7.42
CA TYR A 289 -14.87 16.80 -7.35
C TYR A 289 -16.38 16.76 -7.56
N GLN A 290 -17.06 17.54 -6.71
CA GLN A 290 -18.49 17.84 -6.70
C GLN A 290 -19.01 18.28 -8.08
N ASN A 291 -20.25 17.89 -8.40
CA ASN A 291 -21.11 18.42 -9.47
C ASN A 291 -20.52 18.54 -10.88
N GLY A 292 -20.92 17.62 -11.76
CA GLY A 292 -20.81 17.80 -13.20
C GLY A 292 -21.87 17.00 -13.94
N LEU A 293 -23.00 17.64 -14.25
CA LEU A 293 -23.99 17.12 -15.20
C LEU A 293 -23.27 16.80 -16.52
N LEU A 294 -23.48 15.60 -17.05
CA LEU A 294 -23.15 15.28 -18.44
C LEU A 294 -24.37 15.62 -19.30
N ILE A 295 -24.27 16.67 -20.11
CA ILE A 295 -25.17 16.87 -21.25
C ILE A 295 -24.53 16.11 -22.43
N PRO A 296 -25.30 15.27 -23.16
CA PRO A 296 -24.79 14.62 -24.37
C PRO A 296 -24.67 15.65 -25.50
N ASP A 297 -23.52 15.65 -26.17
CA ASP A 297 -23.40 16.31 -27.47
C ASP A 297 -24.16 15.46 -28.50
N SER A 298 -25.10 16.13 -29.16
CA SER A 298 -25.90 15.71 -30.32
C SER A 298 -25.21 14.80 -31.32
#